data_AF-A0A0F9BGH5-F1
#
_entry.id   AF-A0A0F9BGH5-F1
#
_cell.length_a   1.000
_cell.length_b   1.000
_cell.length_c   1.000
_cell.angle_alpha   90.00
_cell.angle_beta   90.00
_cell.angle_gamma   90.00
#
_symmetry.space_group_name_H-M   'P 1'
#
loop_
_entity.id
_entity.type
_entity.pdbx_description
1 polymer ?
#
loop_
_entity_poly.entity_id
_entity_poly.type
_entity_poly.pdbx_seq_one_letter_code
_entity_poly.pdbx_strand_id
1 'polypeptide(L)'
;NEQLLVDGDTLAGTGFESIDRVTASSAYATAVSWTANDEDIYGIDKSANSWSDPVTNHASGADRFLTDDLIRDTNATLENNGARTNLMITGNDTKWRIFGLYENQVRYPGVLQKDQLVEIGINGVSTDAGITAGIRVATVYGIPMFAAQAVTKDTISRIYLLDTTDNDETGESRLFIKLLYPTLYFESGMSAASPDPFAINRFGTQGMYYTSGELICTFFKVQGSIRDLR
;
A
#
# COMPACT_ATOMS: atom_id res chain seq x y z
N ASN A 1 -4.59 1.78 9.41
CA ASN A 1 -4.21 1.74 7.98
C ASN A 1 -5.40 2.01 7.06
N GLU A 2 -6.64 2.10 7.56
CA GLU A 2 -7.82 2.40 6.72
C GLU A 2 -7.65 3.68 5.89
N GLN A 3 -7.08 4.74 6.48
CA GLN A 3 -6.81 5.99 5.76
C GLN A 3 -5.78 5.84 4.62
N LEU A 4 -4.76 4.98 4.78
CA LEU A 4 -3.71 4.79 3.76
C LEU A 4 -4.14 3.87 2.61
N LEU A 5 -5.17 3.06 2.81
CA LEU A 5 -5.58 2.01 1.86
C LEU A 5 -6.97 2.26 1.27
N VAL A 6 -7.52 3.46 1.49
CA VAL A 6 -8.77 3.91 0.87
C VAL A 6 -8.59 4.08 -0.64
N ASP A 7 -9.69 3.93 -1.38
CA ASP A 7 -9.73 4.11 -2.83
C ASP A 7 -9.42 5.57 -3.24
N GLY A 8 -8.76 5.74 -4.39
CA GLY A 8 -8.36 7.05 -4.90
C GLY A 8 -9.47 7.89 -5.54
N ASP A 9 -10.65 7.31 -5.86
CA ASP A 9 -11.83 8.03 -6.37
C ASP A 9 -12.59 8.77 -5.26
N THR A 10 -11.84 9.42 -4.38
CA THR A 10 -12.40 10.21 -3.29
C THR A 10 -11.62 11.50 -3.18
N LEU A 11 -12.37 12.61 -3.03
CA LEU A 11 -11.80 13.93 -2.82
C LEU A 11 -10.78 13.89 -1.67
N ALA A 12 -9.63 14.55 -1.85
CA ALA A 12 -8.60 14.62 -0.82
C ALA A 12 -9.20 15.07 0.53
N GLY A 13 -9.23 14.14 1.50
CA GLY A 13 -9.77 14.37 2.83
C GLY A 13 -8.72 14.91 3.81
N THR A 14 -9.07 14.99 5.09
CA THR A 14 -8.14 15.37 6.17
C THR A 14 -7.30 14.21 6.71
N GLY A 15 -7.32 13.06 6.02
CA GLY A 15 -6.53 11.89 6.36
C GLY A 15 -5.17 11.91 5.66
N PHE A 16 -4.34 10.91 5.95
CA PHE A 16 -3.12 10.67 5.18
C PHE A 16 -3.46 10.42 3.70
N GLU A 17 -2.58 10.89 2.81
CA GLU A 17 -2.55 10.53 1.41
C GLU A 17 -2.63 8.99 1.20
N SER A 18 -3.42 8.55 0.23
CA SER A 18 -3.69 7.12 0.03
C SER A 18 -2.65 6.48 -0.89
N ILE A 19 -2.25 5.26 -0.55
CA ILE A 19 -1.36 4.45 -1.40
C ILE A 19 -2.05 4.15 -2.74
N ASP A 20 -3.38 4.01 -2.73
CA ASP A 20 -4.14 3.81 -3.96
C ASP A 20 -4.02 5.00 -4.90
N ARG A 21 -4.13 6.24 -4.42
CA ARG A 21 -3.95 7.43 -5.26
C ARG A 21 -2.49 7.62 -5.68
N VAL A 22 -1.53 7.32 -4.81
CA VAL A 22 -0.09 7.34 -5.16
C VAL A 22 0.24 6.39 -6.32
N THR A 23 -0.41 5.22 -6.35
CA THR A 23 -0.13 4.15 -7.34
C THR A 23 -1.12 4.12 -8.51
N ALA A 24 -2.11 5.01 -8.56
CA ALA A 24 -3.10 5.11 -9.63
C ALA A 24 -2.55 5.91 -10.81
N SER A 25 -2.54 5.29 -11.99
CA SER A 25 -2.20 5.95 -13.25
C SER A 25 -3.39 6.72 -13.79
N SER A 26 -3.09 7.77 -14.56
CA SER A 26 -4.10 8.55 -15.28
C SER A 26 -4.92 7.68 -16.25
N ALA A 27 -4.27 6.67 -16.87
CA ALA A 27 -4.92 5.71 -17.75
C ALA A 27 -5.95 4.84 -17.01
N TYR A 28 -5.65 4.42 -15.78
CA TYR A 28 -6.60 3.70 -14.94
C TYR A 28 -7.75 4.61 -14.53
N ALA A 29 -7.45 5.78 -13.95
CA ALA A 29 -8.44 6.75 -13.48
C ALA A 29 -9.45 7.11 -14.58
N THR A 30 -8.95 7.36 -15.80
CA THR A 30 -9.79 7.60 -16.99
C THR A 30 -10.66 6.38 -17.33
N ALA A 31 -10.09 5.18 -17.29
CA ALA A 31 -10.79 3.95 -17.69
C ALA A 31 -11.96 3.60 -16.75
N VAL A 32 -11.84 3.91 -15.46
CA VAL A 32 -12.91 3.68 -14.47
C VAL A 32 -13.76 4.93 -14.20
N SER A 33 -13.54 6.01 -14.96
CA SER A 33 -14.31 7.25 -14.88
C SER A 33 -14.24 7.96 -13.52
N TRP A 34 -13.05 8.00 -12.91
CA TRP A 34 -12.81 8.85 -11.74
C TRP A 34 -13.13 10.31 -12.05
N THR A 35 -13.49 11.06 -11.01
CA THR A 35 -13.69 12.50 -11.18
C THR A 35 -12.39 13.14 -11.63
N ALA A 36 -12.46 14.11 -12.55
CA ALA A 36 -11.27 14.74 -13.10
C ALA A 36 -10.38 15.33 -11.99
N ASN A 37 -9.08 15.03 -12.05
CA ASN A 37 -8.03 15.44 -11.12
C ASN A 37 -8.07 14.72 -9.74
N ASP A 38 -8.91 13.70 -9.54
CA ASP A 38 -8.89 12.92 -8.29
C ASP A 38 -7.60 12.10 -8.14
N GLU A 39 -6.93 11.76 -9.25
CA GLU A 39 -5.65 11.06 -9.25
C GLU A 39 -4.44 11.99 -8.98
N ASP A 40 -4.63 13.31 -9.10
CA ASP A 40 -3.55 14.29 -9.02
C ASP A 40 -3.09 14.50 -7.57
N ILE A 41 -1.77 14.60 -7.39
CA ILE A 41 -1.15 14.74 -6.07
C ILE A 41 -0.15 15.91 -6.11
N TYR A 42 -0.06 16.67 -5.03
CA TYR A 42 0.83 17.84 -4.90
C TYR A 42 0.60 18.94 -5.95
N GLY A 43 -0.61 19.02 -6.51
CA GLY A 43 -0.95 19.96 -7.60
C GLY A 43 -0.29 19.60 -8.93
N ILE A 44 0.16 18.35 -9.09
CA ILE A 44 0.73 17.82 -10.32
C ILE A 44 -0.36 17.08 -11.09
N ASP A 45 -0.65 17.54 -12.30
CA ASP A 45 -1.48 16.83 -13.28
C ASP A 45 -0.72 15.61 -13.81
N LYS A 46 -1.10 14.40 -13.38
CA LYS A 46 -0.48 13.13 -13.79
C LYS A 46 -0.83 12.75 -15.23
N SER A 47 -1.97 13.20 -15.73
CA SER A 47 -2.41 12.93 -17.12
C SER A 47 -1.58 13.73 -18.13
N ALA A 48 -1.12 14.92 -17.75
CA ALA A 48 -0.28 15.78 -18.59
C ALA A 48 1.23 15.51 -18.43
N ASN A 49 1.65 14.86 -17.34
CA ASN A 49 3.06 14.69 -16.99
C ASN A 49 3.45 13.21 -16.90
N SER A 50 4.09 12.72 -17.95
CA SER A 50 4.50 11.32 -18.01
C SER A 50 5.50 10.92 -16.93
N TRP A 51 6.20 11.84 -16.26
CA TRP A 51 7.14 11.53 -15.16
C TRP A 51 6.46 11.32 -13.81
N SER A 52 5.23 11.81 -13.62
CA SER A 52 4.44 11.67 -12.39
C SER A 52 3.37 10.58 -12.47
N ASP A 53 3.22 9.93 -13.63
CA ASP A 53 2.26 8.86 -13.85
C ASP A 53 2.82 7.50 -13.35
N PRO A 54 2.27 6.86 -12.31
CA PRO A 54 2.77 5.60 -11.76
C PRO A 54 2.45 4.39 -12.65
N VAL A 55 2.96 3.21 -12.30
CA VAL A 55 2.68 1.97 -13.05
C VAL A 55 1.43 1.29 -12.49
N THR A 56 0.30 1.42 -13.17
CA THR A 56 -0.90 0.63 -12.84
C THR A 56 -1.13 -0.44 -13.89
N ASN A 57 -1.13 -1.70 -13.48
CA ASN A 57 -1.62 -2.80 -14.31
C ASN A 57 -3.11 -2.96 -14.05
N HIS A 58 -3.95 -2.60 -15.03
CA HIS A 58 -5.41 -2.68 -14.96
C HIS A 58 -6.00 -3.29 -16.25
N ALA A 59 -7.27 -3.69 -16.18
CA ALA A 59 -8.09 -4.19 -17.29
C ALA A 59 -9.29 -3.26 -17.55
N SER A 60 -9.13 -1.97 -17.24
CA SER A 60 -10.11 -0.91 -17.47
C SER A 60 -11.45 -1.16 -16.77
N GLY A 61 -11.40 -1.59 -15.51
CA GLY A 61 -12.57 -1.86 -14.68
C GLY A 61 -13.19 -3.25 -14.89
N ALA A 62 -12.62 -4.08 -15.78
CA ALA A 62 -13.09 -5.44 -16.02
C ALA A 62 -12.24 -6.46 -15.27
N ASP A 63 -12.78 -7.06 -14.21
CA ASP A 63 -12.04 -8.01 -13.39
C ASP A 63 -11.51 -9.22 -14.16
N ARG A 64 -10.21 -9.48 -14.02
CA ARG A 64 -9.46 -10.57 -14.64
C ARG A 64 -8.84 -11.49 -13.59
N PHE A 65 -8.56 -12.71 -14.00
CA PHE A 65 -7.93 -13.68 -13.10
C PHE A 65 -6.53 -13.22 -12.73
N LEU A 66 -6.22 -13.31 -11.44
CA LEU A 66 -4.84 -13.16 -10.98
C LEU A 66 -3.97 -14.26 -11.60
N THR A 67 -2.92 -13.84 -12.29
CA THR A 67 -1.90 -14.73 -12.84
C THR A 67 -0.52 -14.25 -12.40
N ASP A 68 0.44 -15.16 -12.41
CA ASP A 68 1.82 -14.84 -12.07
C ASP A 68 2.45 -13.84 -13.06
N ASP A 69 2.06 -13.90 -14.34
CA ASP A 69 2.55 -12.96 -15.36
C ASP A 69 2.15 -11.51 -15.05
N LEU A 70 0.95 -11.26 -14.48
CA LEU A 70 0.58 -9.90 -14.04
C LEU A 70 1.55 -9.35 -12.99
N ILE A 71 1.99 -10.18 -12.05
CA ILE A 71 2.94 -9.77 -11.01
C ILE A 71 4.32 -9.54 -11.62
N ARG A 72 4.77 -10.48 -12.45
CA ARG A 72 6.10 -10.43 -13.08
C ARG A 72 6.25 -9.25 -14.04
N ASP A 73 5.27 -9.02 -14.91
CA ASP A 73 5.30 -7.95 -15.91
C ASP A 73 5.22 -6.57 -15.26
N THR A 74 4.42 -6.44 -14.19
CA THR A 74 4.35 -5.19 -13.43
C THR A 74 5.67 -4.91 -12.72
N ASN A 75 6.28 -5.92 -12.08
CA ASN A 75 7.58 -5.76 -11.43
C ASN A 75 8.69 -5.45 -12.44
N ALA A 76 8.71 -6.11 -13.60
CA ALA A 76 9.67 -5.83 -14.67
C ALA A 76 9.53 -4.39 -15.20
N THR A 77 8.30 -3.89 -15.33
CA THR A 77 8.04 -2.50 -15.73
C THR A 77 8.56 -1.51 -14.68
N LEU A 78 8.35 -1.80 -13.40
CA LEU A 78 8.87 -0.99 -12.30
C LEU A 78 10.41 -0.98 -12.27
N GLU A 79 11.04 -2.14 -12.40
CA GLU A 79 12.51 -2.26 -12.44
C GLU A 79 13.12 -1.52 -13.64
N ASN A 80 12.48 -1.57 -14.82
CA ASN A 80 12.88 -0.79 -15.99
C ASN A 80 12.79 0.73 -15.76
N ASN A 81 11.89 1.17 -14.87
CA ASN A 81 11.80 2.56 -14.42
C ASN A 81 12.80 2.90 -13.29
N GLY A 82 13.64 1.96 -12.86
CA GLY A 82 14.63 2.13 -11.81
C GLY A 82 14.12 1.85 -10.39
N ALA A 83 12.98 1.16 -10.25
CA ALA A 83 12.45 0.78 -8.94
C ALA A 83 13.32 -0.29 -8.26
N ARG A 84 13.39 -0.21 -6.94
CA ARG A 84 13.88 -1.27 -6.06
C ARG A 84 12.74 -1.71 -5.14
N THR A 85 11.70 -2.28 -5.74
CA THR A 85 10.48 -2.70 -5.03
C THR A 85 10.85 -3.57 -3.83
N ASN A 86 10.60 -3.06 -2.64
CA ASN A 86 11.01 -3.70 -1.38
C ASN A 86 9.81 -4.02 -0.49
N LEU A 87 8.60 -3.65 -0.90
CA LEU A 87 7.38 -3.84 -0.13
C LEU A 87 6.21 -4.19 -1.06
N MET A 88 5.54 -5.31 -0.76
CA MET A 88 4.27 -5.66 -1.38
C MET A 88 3.15 -5.64 -0.33
N ILE A 89 2.04 -4.98 -0.63
CA ILE A 89 0.85 -4.94 0.25
C ILE A 89 -0.35 -5.43 -0.53
N THR A 90 -1.13 -6.34 0.07
CA THR A 90 -2.37 -6.82 -0.52
C THR A 90 -3.37 -7.26 0.55
N GLY A 91 -4.56 -7.73 0.16
CA GLY A 91 -5.54 -8.32 1.06
C GLY A 91 -5.28 -9.79 1.36
N ASN A 92 -5.93 -10.30 2.41
CA ASN A 92 -5.78 -11.70 2.80
C ASN A 92 -6.29 -12.67 1.72
N ASP A 93 -7.36 -12.31 1.01
CA ASP A 93 -7.92 -13.09 -0.10
C ASP A 93 -6.94 -13.24 -1.26
N THR A 94 -6.35 -12.14 -1.71
CA THR A 94 -5.38 -12.13 -2.81
C THR A 94 -4.08 -12.84 -2.42
N LYS A 95 -3.61 -12.65 -1.18
CA LYS A 95 -2.45 -13.38 -0.65
C LYS A 95 -2.58 -14.90 -0.79
N TRP A 96 -3.72 -15.49 -0.40
CA TRP A 96 -3.90 -16.94 -0.50
C TRP A 96 -3.95 -17.43 -1.95
N ARG A 97 -4.48 -16.62 -2.87
CA ARG A 97 -4.47 -16.93 -4.30
C ARG A 97 -3.06 -16.91 -4.87
N ILE A 98 -2.23 -15.95 -4.47
CA ILE A 98 -0.81 -15.89 -4.85
C ILE A 98 -0.08 -17.18 -4.41
N PHE A 99 -0.33 -17.66 -3.19
CA PHE A 99 0.25 -18.94 -2.75
C PHE A 99 -0.22 -20.12 -3.58
N GLY A 100 -1.52 -20.17 -3.90
CA GLY A 100 -2.05 -21.20 -4.80
C GLY A 100 -1.43 -21.16 -6.20
N LEU A 101 -1.10 -19.98 -6.73
CA LEU A 101 -0.43 -19.85 -8.03
C LEU A 101 0.97 -20.49 -8.01
N TYR A 102 1.77 -20.20 -6.98
CA TYR A 102 3.12 -20.75 -6.88
C TYR A 102 3.15 -22.23 -6.51
N GLU A 103 2.24 -22.71 -5.66
CA GLU A 103 2.13 -24.14 -5.34
C GLU A 103 1.82 -24.98 -6.59
N ASN A 104 0.93 -24.49 -7.47
CA ASN A 104 0.60 -25.17 -8.73
C ASN A 104 1.75 -25.19 -9.75
N GLN A 105 2.69 -24.24 -9.67
CA GLN A 105 3.87 -24.19 -10.54
C GLN A 105 4.99 -25.14 -10.08
N VAL A 106 5.04 -25.50 -8.79
CA VAL A 106 6.01 -26.48 -8.28
C VAL A 106 5.58 -27.90 -8.68
N ARG A 107 5.99 -28.33 -9.87
CA ARG A 107 6.00 -29.76 -10.21
C ARG A 107 7.23 -30.38 -9.57
N TYR A 108 7.09 -31.09 -8.47
CA TYR A 108 8.16 -31.91 -7.89
C TYR A 108 8.59 -33.01 -8.89
N PRO A 109 9.73 -32.90 -9.58
CA PRO A 109 10.21 -33.95 -10.47
C PRO A 109 11.20 -34.79 -9.66
N GLY A 110 10.70 -35.75 -8.88
CA GLY A 110 11.53 -36.75 -8.19
C GLY A 110 12.45 -36.21 -7.07
N VAL A 111 12.21 -36.69 -5.84
CA VAL A 111 13.16 -36.77 -4.71
C VAL A 111 14.25 -35.67 -4.67
N LEU A 112 13.95 -34.49 -4.13
CA LEU A 112 15.00 -33.57 -3.65
C LEU A 112 14.61 -32.91 -2.31
N GLN A 113 15.65 -32.68 -1.53
CA GLN A 113 15.71 -32.51 -0.09
C GLN A 113 14.96 -31.31 0.46
N LYS A 114 14.44 -31.51 1.66
CA LYS A 114 13.69 -30.60 2.53
C LYS A 114 14.56 -29.49 3.18
N ASP A 115 15.66 -29.10 2.55
CA ASP A 115 16.71 -28.29 3.19
C ASP A 115 17.25 -27.28 2.18
N GLN A 116 16.58 -26.12 2.10
CA GLN A 116 17.08 -24.81 1.62
C GLN A 116 15.87 -23.86 1.54
N LEU A 117 15.24 -23.57 2.68
CA LEU A 117 14.41 -22.39 2.84
C LEU A 117 15.34 -21.30 3.34
N VAL A 118 15.78 -20.42 2.44
CA VAL A 118 16.63 -19.27 2.81
C VAL A 118 15.73 -18.21 3.44
N GLU A 119 15.94 -17.96 4.73
CA GLU A 119 15.30 -16.91 5.50
C GLU A 119 15.96 -15.56 5.13
N ILE A 120 15.22 -14.67 4.50
CA ILE A 120 15.70 -13.32 4.15
C ILE A 120 15.12 -12.36 5.18
N GLY A 121 15.92 -11.98 6.16
CA GLY A 121 15.64 -10.87 7.08
C GLY A 121 16.17 -9.57 6.47
N ILE A 122 15.27 -8.65 6.14
CA ILE A 122 15.62 -7.26 5.79
C ILE A 122 15.02 -6.36 6.86
N ASN A 123 15.87 -5.59 7.55
CA ASN A 123 15.47 -4.53 8.49
C ASN A 123 14.49 -4.95 9.61
N GLY A 124 14.84 -5.98 10.38
CA GLY A 124 14.15 -6.30 11.65
C GLY A 124 12.83 -7.06 11.51
N VAL A 125 12.43 -7.42 10.29
CA VAL A 125 11.34 -8.37 10.04
C VAL A 125 11.98 -9.71 9.66
N SER A 126 11.97 -10.66 10.60
CA SER A 126 12.31 -12.06 10.32
C SER A 126 11.09 -12.75 9.72
N THR A 127 11.32 -13.49 8.64
CA THR A 127 10.31 -14.34 7.98
C THR A 127 10.40 -15.74 8.56
N ASP A 128 10.01 -15.89 9.83
CA ASP A 128 10.23 -17.17 10.51
C ASP A 128 9.13 -18.21 10.24
N ALA A 129 9.56 -19.46 10.12
CA ALA A 129 8.71 -20.60 9.83
C ALA A 129 8.05 -21.14 11.12
N GLY A 130 6.81 -20.71 11.37
CA GLY A 130 5.86 -21.50 12.16
C GLY A 130 5.50 -20.94 13.54
N ILE A 131 4.18 -20.75 13.71
CA ILE A 131 3.42 -20.71 14.97
C ILE A 131 4.05 -19.87 16.09
N THR A 132 3.69 -18.58 16.14
CA THR A 132 3.10 -17.87 17.30
C THR A 132 2.91 -16.39 16.94
N ALA A 133 1.70 -15.87 17.16
CA ALA A 133 1.30 -14.44 17.15
C ALA A 133 1.71 -13.53 15.97
N GLY A 134 0.73 -13.25 15.09
CA GLY A 134 0.60 -11.95 14.39
C GLY A 134 1.53 -11.67 13.21
N ILE A 135 0.99 -11.78 11.99
CA ILE A 135 1.60 -11.43 10.68
C ILE A 135 2.58 -12.48 10.14
N ARG A 136 2.06 -13.45 9.38
CA ARG A 136 2.88 -14.28 8.48
C ARG A 136 3.29 -13.43 7.28
N VAL A 137 4.55 -13.02 7.19
CA VAL A 137 5.13 -12.39 5.99
C VAL A 137 5.53 -13.51 5.03
N ALA A 138 5.14 -13.38 3.76
CA ALA A 138 5.64 -14.28 2.72
C ALA A 138 6.37 -13.49 1.67
N THR A 139 7.37 -14.08 1.05
CA THR A 139 8.16 -13.43 0.01
C THR A 139 7.69 -13.88 -1.36
N VAL A 140 7.58 -12.95 -2.29
CA VAL A 140 7.28 -13.20 -3.71
C VAL A 140 8.41 -12.55 -4.49
N TYR A 141 9.16 -13.33 -5.26
CA TYR A 141 10.37 -12.85 -5.96
C TYR A 141 11.40 -12.14 -5.06
N GLY A 142 11.49 -12.54 -3.79
CA GLY A 142 12.37 -11.89 -2.79
C GLY A 142 11.80 -10.60 -2.17
N ILE A 143 10.61 -10.15 -2.61
CA ILE A 143 9.92 -8.98 -2.06
C ILE A 143 9.00 -9.43 -0.91
N PRO A 144 9.10 -8.85 0.29
CA PRO A 144 8.20 -9.19 1.40
C PRO A 144 6.77 -8.70 1.13
N MET A 145 5.81 -9.59 1.29
CA MET A 145 4.38 -9.34 1.12
C MET A 145 3.64 -9.34 2.45
N PHE A 146 2.90 -8.26 2.68
CA PHE A 146 2.06 -8.04 3.86
C PHE A 146 0.58 -8.06 3.48
N ALA A 147 -0.23 -8.68 4.35
CA ALA A 147 -1.68 -8.70 4.20
C ALA A 147 -2.33 -7.65 5.11
N ALA A 148 -3.21 -6.83 4.55
CA ALA A 148 -4.00 -5.84 5.26
C ALA A 148 -5.49 -5.99 4.92
N GLN A 149 -6.36 -5.93 5.93
CA GLN A 149 -7.81 -6.07 5.72
C GLN A 149 -8.44 -4.89 4.98
N ALA A 150 -7.86 -3.70 5.14
CA ALA A 150 -8.40 -2.45 4.60
C ALA A 150 -8.01 -2.19 3.14
N VAL A 151 -7.32 -3.11 2.46
CA VAL A 151 -7.00 -2.95 1.04
C VAL A 151 -8.29 -3.01 0.22
N THR A 152 -8.54 -1.96 -0.57
CA THR A 152 -9.64 -1.88 -1.53
C THR A 152 -9.73 -3.14 -2.38
N LYS A 153 -10.96 -3.59 -2.57
CA LYS A 153 -11.29 -4.80 -3.33
C LYS A 153 -11.94 -4.41 -4.64
N ASP A 154 -11.48 -5.04 -5.70
CA ASP A 154 -12.28 -5.20 -6.90
C ASP A 154 -13.20 -6.42 -6.65
N THR A 155 -13.03 -7.55 -7.32
CA THR A 155 -13.56 -8.83 -6.81
C THR A 155 -12.68 -9.40 -5.68
N ILE A 156 -11.36 -9.23 -5.77
CA ILE A 156 -10.39 -9.47 -4.68
C ILE A 156 -9.55 -8.22 -4.41
N SER A 157 -8.84 -8.21 -3.29
CA SER A 157 -7.98 -7.07 -2.93
C SER A 157 -6.89 -6.78 -3.96
N ARG A 158 -6.66 -5.49 -4.21
CA ARG A 158 -5.57 -5.00 -5.06
C ARG A 158 -4.19 -5.40 -4.52
N ILE A 159 -3.17 -5.32 -5.37
CA ILE A 159 -1.78 -5.54 -5.00
C ILE A 159 -1.03 -4.22 -5.19
N TYR A 160 -0.40 -3.71 -4.14
CA TYR A 160 0.49 -2.56 -4.19
C TYR A 160 1.94 -3.03 -4.16
N LEU A 161 2.73 -2.54 -5.10
CA LEU A 161 4.16 -2.77 -5.26
C LEU A 161 4.86 -1.44 -4.99
N LEU A 162 5.52 -1.35 -3.84
CA LEU A 162 6.03 -0.09 -3.32
C LEU A 162 7.55 -0.12 -3.23
N ASP A 163 8.15 1.01 -3.61
CA ASP A 163 9.56 1.30 -3.43
C ASP A 163 9.70 2.36 -2.34
N THR A 164 10.12 1.93 -1.15
CA THR A 164 10.41 2.82 -0.02
C THR A 164 11.91 3.06 0.14
N THR A 165 12.73 2.68 -0.84
CA THR A 165 14.18 2.85 -0.77
C THR A 165 14.58 4.30 -1.03
N ASP A 166 15.81 4.64 -0.63
CA ASP A 166 16.35 5.97 -0.86
C ASP A 166 16.64 6.18 -2.35
N ASN A 167 16.31 7.38 -2.82
CA ASN A 167 16.69 7.79 -4.16
C ASN A 167 18.21 7.96 -4.21
N ASP A 168 18.86 7.27 -5.15
CA ASP A 168 20.31 7.30 -5.35
C ASP A 168 20.86 8.73 -5.57
N GLU A 169 20.04 9.67 -6.03
CA GLU A 169 20.46 11.06 -6.32
C GLU A 169 20.26 12.04 -5.15
N THR A 170 19.16 11.91 -4.40
CA THR A 170 18.79 12.88 -3.36
C THR A 170 19.03 12.38 -1.94
N GLY A 171 19.20 11.06 -1.75
CA GLY A 171 19.30 10.44 -0.43
C GLY A 171 18.00 10.45 0.38
N GLU A 172 16.90 10.92 -0.20
CA GLU A 172 15.58 10.91 0.41
C GLU A 172 14.81 9.66 -0.04
N SER A 173 14.03 9.06 0.86
CA SER A 173 13.21 7.89 0.54
C SER A 173 12.18 8.19 -0.55
N ARG A 174 11.93 7.23 -1.43
CA ARG A 174 10.98 7.35 -2.55
C ARG A 174 9.52 7.39 -2.10
N LEU A 175 9.23 6.75 -0.97
CA LEU A 175 7.94 6.75 -0.30
C LEU A 175 8.14 6.67 1.22
N PHE A 176 7.58 7.62 1.97
CA PHE A 176 7.72 7.69 3.42
C PHE A 176 6.57 8.45 4.09
N ILE A 177 6.41 8.28 5.40
CA ILE A 177 5.43 9.06 6.18
C ILE A 177 6.18 10.11 7.00
N LYS A 178 5.72 11.36 6.94
CA LYS A 178 6.23 12.44 7.77
C LYS A 178 5.14 12.91 8.73
N LEU A 179 5.46 12.90 10.03
CA LEU A 179 4.55 13.36 11.08
C LEU A 179 4.90 14.79 11.48
N LEU A 180 3.92 15.69 11.45
CA LEU A 180 4.01 17.02 12.06
C LEU A 180 3.76 16.93 13.57
N TYR A 181 2.68 16.23 13.95
CA TYR A 181 2.37 15.93 15.34
C TYR A 181 2.16 14.42 15.49
N PRO A 182 2.87 13.76 16.42
CA PRO A 182 2.57 12.38 16.77
C PRO A 182 1.16 12.30 17.38
N THR A 183 0.67 11.11 17.67
CA THR A 183 -0.63 10.94 18.32
C THR A 183 -0.64 11.60 19.70
N LEU A 184 -1.34 12.74 19.80
CA LEU A 184 -1.56 13.49 21.03
C LEU A 184 -2.95 13.22 21.57
N TYR A 185 -3.08 13.22 22.89
CA TYR A 185 -4.36 13.13 23.59
C TYR A 185 -4.77 14.51 24.09
N PHE A 186 -5.97 14.93 23.70
CA PHE A 186 -6.61 16.15 24.18
C PHE A 186 -7.85 15.77 24.97
N GLU A 187 -8.07 16.43 26.10
CA GLU A 187 -9.22 16.18 26.97
C GLU A 187 -9.92 17.50 27.29
N SER A 188 -11.25 17.47 27.28
CA SER A 188 -12.08 18.57 27.77
C SER A 188 -13.28 17.99 28.52
N GLY A 189 -13.63 18.60 29.65
CA GLY A 189 -14.81 18.22 30.43
C GLY A 189 -14.69 18.52 31.92
N MET A 190 -15.19 17.62 32.75
CA MET A 190 -15.27 17.79 34.21
C MET A 190 -14.05 17.25 34.97
N SER A 191 -12.99 16.86 34.26
CA SER A 191 -11.75 16.36 34.84
C SER A 191 -10.99 17.46 35.59
N ALA A 192 -10.39 17.11 36.73
CA ALA A 192 -9.64 18.05 37.56
C ALA A 192 -8.43 18.69 36.82
N ALA A 193 -7.93 18.04 35.77
CA ALA A 193 -6.81 18.52 34.96
C ALA A 193 -7.20 19.49 33.83
N SER A 194 -8.47 19.54 33.42
CA SER A 194 -8.97 20.42 32.34
C SER A 194 -10.47 20.71 32.52
N PRO A 195 -10.85 21.54 33.51
CA PRO A 195 -12.25 21.79 33.87
C PRO A 195 -12.88 22.78 32.88
N ASP A 196 -13.38 22.27 31.75
CA ASP A 196 -14.17 23.02 30.78
C ASP A 196 -15.41 22.22 30.32
N PRO A 197 -16.44 22.10 31.17
CA PRO A 197 -17.67 21.39 30.84
C PRO A 197 -18.55 22.14 29.83
N PHE A 198 -18.25 23.40 29.52
CA PHE A 198 -19.05 24.23 28.61
C PHE A 198 -18.63 24.04 27.15
N ALA A 199 -17.34 23.81 26.88
CA ALA A 199 -16.84 23.54 25.52
C ALA A 199 -17.48 22.30 24.87
N ILE A 200 -17.91 21.32 25.66
CA ILE A 200 -18.49 20.05 25.19
C ILE A 200 -20.02 19.98 25.24
N ASN A 201 -20.68 21.05 25.70
CA ASN A 201 -22.14 21.20 25.85
C ASN A 201 -22.85 19.97 26.48
N ARG A 202 -22.15 19.26 27.36
CA ARG A 202 -22.66 18.10 28.09
C ARG A 202 -21.89 17.95 29.41
N PHE A 203 -22.57 17.43 30.43
CA PHE A 203 -21.90 17.02 31.66
C PHE A 203 -21.21 15.66 31.43
N GLY A 204 -19.97 15.70 30.96
CA GLY A 204 -19.13 14.52 30.78
C GLY A 204 -17.67 14.89 30.51
N THR A 205 -16.85 13.90 30.17
CA THR A 205 -15.50 14.13 29.63
C THR A 205 -15.48 13.64 28.19
N GLN A 206 -14.80 14.38 27.31
CA GLN A 206 -14.47 13.96 25.95
C GLN A 206 -12.97 13.99 25.77
N GLY A 207 -12.44 12.89 25.27
CA GLY A 207 -11.06 12.78 24.83
C GLY A 207 -11.01 12.67 23.32
N MET A 208 -10.00 13.27 22.71
CA MET A 208 -9.69 13.13 21.29
C MET A 208 -8.23 12.72 21.13
N TYR A 209 -7.99 11.74 20.27
CA TYR A 209 -6.66 11.45 19.75
C TYR A 209 -6.48 12.19 18.43
N TYR A 210 -5.39 12.93 18.32
CA TYR A 210 -5.06 13.70 17.12
C TYR A 210 -3.65 13.35 16.65
N THR A 211 -3.55 13.01 15.38
CA THR A 211 -2.28 12.75 14.69
C THR A 211 -2.27 13.60 13.43
N SER A 212 -1.15 14.26 13.15
CA SER A 212 -0.99 15.05 11.94
C SER A 212 0.28 14.63 11.23
N GLY A 213 0.13 14.23 9.97
CA GLY A 213 1.23 13.86 9.10
C GLY A 213 0.72 13.56 7.71
N GLU A 214 1.63 13.15 6.84
CA GLU A 214 1.34 12.87 5.44
C GLU A 214 2.18 11.70 4.90
N LEU A 215 1.59 10.90 4.01
CA LEU A 215 2.35 9.96 3.16
C LEU A 215 2.91 10.73 1.97
N ILE A 216 4.24 10.81 1.91
CA ILE A 216 4.97 11.56 0.89
C ILE A 216 5.58 10.61 -0.12
N CYS A 217 5.34 10.88 -1.40
CA CYS A 217 5.93 10.18 -2.53
C CYS A 217 6.80 11.14 -3.34
N THR A 218 8.10 10.86 -3.46
CA THR A 218 9.04 11.71 -4.20
C THR A 218 9.25 11.23 -5.63
N PHE A 219 8.94 9.95 -5.93
CA PHE A 219 9.06 9.41 -7.28
C PHE A 219 7.93 8.42 -7.60
N PHE A 220 6.97 8.86 -8.44
CA PHE A 220 5.76 8.09 -8.75
C PHE A 220 6.01 6.91 -9.68
N LYS A 221 6.94 7.02 -10.64
CA LYS A 221 7.19 6.01 -11.69
C LYS A 221 7.65 4.65 -11.18
N VAL A 222 8.16 4.61 -9.95
CA VAL A 222 8.64 3.40 -9.27
C VAL A 222 7.61 2.83 -8.30
N GLN A 223 6.45 3.47 -8.17
CA GLN A 223 5.33 2.95 -7.40
C GLN A 223 4.35 2.28 -8.35
N GLY A 224 3.80 1.14 -7.95
CA GLY A 224 2.88 0.42 -8.80
C GLY A 224 1.73 -0.27 -8.08
N SER A 225 0.71 -0.57 -8.87
CA SER A 225 -0.45 -1.34 -8.42
C SER A 225 -0.96 -2.30 -9.49
N ILE A 226 -1.55 -3.40 -9.04
CA ILE A 226 -2.28 -4.35 -9.88
C ILE A 226 -3.74 -4.33 -9.44
N ARG A 227 -4.61 -4.04 -10.39
CA ARG A 227 -6.06 -3.82 -10.21
C ARG A 227 -6.87 -4.67 -11.17
N ASP A 228 -8.19 -4.62 -10.97
CA ASP A 228 -9.23 -5.36 -11.67
C ASP A 228 -9.03 -6.87 -11.51
N LEU A 229 -9.04 -7.36 -10.27
CA LEU A 229 -8.69 -8.76 -9.95
C LEU A 229 -9.91 -9.57 -9.49
N ARG A 230 -10.03 -10.80 -9.98
CA ARG A 230 -11.02 -11.82 -9.53
C ARG A 230 -10.49 -13.21 -9.33
#